data_AF-A0A8T3R9H7-F1
#
_entry.id   AF-A0A8T3R9H7-F1
#
_cell.length_a   1.000
_cell.length_b   1.000
_cell.length_c   1.000
_cell.angle_alpha   90.00
_cell.angle_beta   90.00
_cell.angle_gamma   90.00
#
_symmetry.space_group_name_H-M   'P 1'
#
loop_
_entity.id
_entity.type
_entity.pdbx_description
1 polymer ?
#
loop_
_entity_poly.entity_id
_entity_poly.type
_entity_poly.pdbx_seq_one_letter_code
_entity_poly.pdbx_strand_id
1 'polypeptide(L)'
;MDAKVAAERWADVWQRGWEARDTESIVALYAEGADYSSEPFRVAFDGRAGARAYIGGAFAEEDDVRAWFGQPIVSGSRAAVQWWASLIEGGKGVTLAGTSILTFDSDGLVVDQWDTWNTIAQRKGPARGMGSLEGSSLPRVQGGSIDGSDAGSPERSHGRLYAGTSGFSYPSWVPAFYPPGTRGDALLRSYGERLPAVELNNTFYQHPTASRIESWLAATPPDLRFTVKAQKGGSFRAMRGDPGTTVPWLTAPYRLFGERLGSVLYRIPEATRRDDVALAALLKAWPRDMPLTMEFQHPSWQDDSIHALLREHDVALCATDVEGDAFLPDLRLTGPFLYLRLRRETYSATELDAWADRLLPFLADGRDAYVFFRHDEIGESALRAIDLRDRVRALVVAG
;
A
#
# COMPACT_ATOMS: atom_id res chain seq x y z
N MET A 1 10.92 -2.27 40.87
CA MET A 1 10.37 -1.03 40.31
C MET A 1 9.30 -1.41 39.29
N ASP A 2 8.22 -0.65 39.18
CA ASP A 2 7.19 -0.88 38.15
C ASP A 2 7.81 -0.64 36.76
N ALA A 3 7.65 -1.59 35.82
CA ALA A 3 8.22 -1.49 34.47
C ALA A 3 7.68 -0.28 33.69
N LYS A 4 6.45 0.17 33.98
CA LYS A 4 5.90 1.40 33.42
C LYS A 4 6.67 2.63 33.89
N VAL A 5 6.92 2.72 35.20
CA VAL A 5 7.72 3.82 35.78
C VAL A 5 9.16 3.78 35.25
N ALA A 6 9.74 2.59 35.11
CA ALA A 6 11.08 2.43 34.55
C ALA A 6 11.14 2.86 33.07
N ALA A 7 10.13 2.51 32.27
CA ALA A 7 10.04 2.88 30.86
C ALA A 7 9.77 4.38 30.65
N GLU A 8 8.92 5.00 31.47
CA GLU A 8 8.68 6.45 31.47
C GLU A 8 9.98 7.20 31.84
N ARG A 9 10.68 6.75 32.89
CA ARG A 9 12.00 7.27 33.26
C ARG A 9 13.01 7.13 32.12
N TRP A 10 13.04 5.97 31.45
CA TRP A 10 13.94 5.72 30.33
C TRP A 10 13.69 6.70 29.19
N ALA A 11 12.43 6.87 28.77
CA ALA A 11 12.04 7.79 27.70
C ALA A 11 12.42 9.25 28.02
N ASP A 12 12.14 9.68 29.24
CA ASP A 12 12.43 11.03 29.72
C ASP A 12 13.93 11.34 29.76
N VAL A 13 14.73 10.39 30.25
CA VAL A 13 16.18 10.54 30.36
C VAL A 13 16.83 10.47 28.98
N TRP A 14 16.37 9.59 28.10
CA TRP A 14 16.85 9.55 26.72
C TRP A 14 16.52 10.81 25.95
N GLN A 15 15.31 11.36 26.08
CA GLN A 15 14.95 12.61 25.39
C GLN A 15 15.88 13.76 25.79
N ARG A 16 16.03 13.99 27.09
CA ARG A 16 16.90 15.07 27.59
C ARG A 16 18.37 14.79 27.34
N GLY A 17 18.80 13.54 27.53
CA GLY A 17 20.18 13.12 27.39
C GLY A 17 20.65 13.20 25.93
N TRP A 18 19.79 12.88 24.97
CA TRP A 18 20.13 12.99 23.55
C TRP A 18 20.25 14.45 23.11
N GLU A 19 19.28 15.30 23.49
CA GLU A 19 19.34 16.74 23.18
C GLU A 19 20.54 17.45 23.84
N ALA A 20 20.91 17.05 25.06
CA ALA A 20 22.03 17.60 25.81
C ALA A 20 23.37 16.90 25.55
N ARG A 21 23.37 15.79 24.80
CA ARG A 21 24.50 14.86 24.64
C ARG A 21 25.08 14.36 25.97
N ASP A 22 24.21 14.11 26.93
CA ASP A 22 24.56 13.57 28.25
C ASP A 22 24.56 12.03 28.23
N THR A 23 25.68 11.48 27.77
CA THR A 23 25.91 10.04 27.70
C THR A 23 25.80 9.37 29.07
N GLU A 24 26.29 9.98 30.14
CA GLU A 24 26.35 9.30 31.45
C GLU A 24 24.98 9.16 32.10
N SER A 25 24.10 10.17 31.96
CA SER A 25 22.71 10.03 32.41
C SER A 25 21.98 8.90 31.69
N ILE A 26 22.23 8.73 30.39
CA ILE A 26 21.64 7.63 29.61
C ILE A 26 22.23 6.28 30.04
N VAL A 27 23.56 6.17 30.15
CA VAL A 27 24.25 4.93 30.53
C VAL A 27 23.82 4.45 31.93
N ALA A 28 23.51 5.38 32.84
CA ALA A 28 23.01 5.06 34.18
C ALA A 28 21.66 4.30 34.18
N LEU A 29 20.91 4.29 33.07
CA LEU A 29 19.66 3.53 32.93
C LEU A 29 19.88 2.02 32.75
N TYR A 30 21.10 1.59 32.41
CA TYR A 30 21.40 0.21 32.06
C TYR A 30 21.99 -0.54 33.26
N ALA A 31 21.73 -1.84 33.34
CA ALA A 31 22.43 -2.75 34.23
C ALA A 31 23.89 -2.93 33.77
N GLU A 32 24.77 -3.38 34.67
CA GLU A 32 26.21 -3.49 34.37
C GLU A 32 26.50 -4.41 33.17
N GLY A 33 25.77 -5.53 33.07
CA GLY A 33 25.84 -6.51 31.97
C GLY A 33 24.63 -6.49 31.05
N ALA A 34 24.07 -5.31 30.78
CA ALA A 34 22.97 -5.17 29.84
C ALA A 34 23.39 -5.42 28.39
N ASP A 35 22.55 -6.09 27.61
CA ASP A 35 22.71 -6.19 26.16
C ASP A 35 22.07 -4.98 25.48
N TYR A 36 22.84 -4.26 24.65
CA TYR A 36 22.34 -3.09 23.91
C TYR A 36 22.54 -3.29 22.41
N SER A 37 21.47 -3.27 21.61
CA SER A 37 21.56 -3.28 20.15
C SER A 37 20.83 -2.11 19.53
N SER A 38 21.51 -1.38 18.66
CA SER A 38 20.93 -0.23 17.95
C SER A 38 20.18 -0.63 16.67
N GLU A 39 20.28 -1.86 16.16
CA GLU A 39 19.52 -2.35 14.99
C GLU A 39 19.40 -3.88 15.03
N PRO A 40 18.36 -4.51 14.45
CA PRO A 40 18.12 -5.96 14.60
C PRO A 40 19.23 -6.89 14.14
N PHE A 41 20.09 -6.44 13.23
CA PHE A 41 21.19 -7.23 12.67
C PHE A 41 22.58 -6.81 13.17
N ARG A 42 22.67 -5.79 14.03
CA ARG A 42 23.93 -5.39 14.64
C ARG A 42 24.24 -6.31 15.82
N VAL A 43 25.53 -6.60 15.99
CA VAL A 43 26.03 -7.30 17.18
C VAL A 43 25.75 -6.41 18.40
N ALA A 44 25.16 -7.00 19.44
CA ALA A 44 24.89 -6.29 20.68
C ALA A 44 26.19 -5.82 21.34
N PHE A 45 26.13 -4.62 21.92
CA PHE A 45 27.17 -4.04 22.74
C PHE A 45 27.05 -4.58 24.16
N ASP A 46 28.19 -4.96 24.75
CA ASP A 46 28.27 -5.58 26.07
C ASP A 46 28.31 -4.52 27.18
N GLY A 47 27.25 -4.51 27.99
CA GLY A 47 27.16 -3.75 29.22
C GLY A 47 27.19 -2.23 29.05
N ARG A 48 27.34 -1.54 30.18
CA ARG A 48 27.43 -0.06 30.21
C ARG A 48 28.60 0.47 29.38
N ALA A 49 29.71 -0.26 29.32
CA ALA A 49 30.87 0.15 28.55
C ALA A 49 30.57 0.17 27.04
N GLY A 50 29.90 -0.87 26.54
CA GLY A 50 29.45 -0.96 25.16
C GLY A 50 28.42 0.10 24.81
N ALA A 51 27.38 0.27 25.65
CA ALA A 51 26.38 1.32 25.47
C ALA A 51 27.02 2.72 25.44
N ARG A 52 27.94 3.02 26.37
CA ARG A 52 28.68 4.29 26.41
C ARG A 52 29.46 4.54 25.12
N ALA A 53 30.16 3.52 24.62
CA ALA A 53 30.97 3.64 23.41
C ALA A 53 30.09 3.94 22.18
N TYR A 54 28.96 3.25 22.05
CA TYR A 54 28.00 3.50 20.98
C TYR A 54 27.41 4.91 21.06
N ILE A 55 26.83 5.27 22.22
CA ILE A 55 26.16 6.56 22.42
C ILE A 55 27.15 7.71 22.22
N GLY A 56 28.35 7.60 22.79
CA GLY A 56 29.40 8.60 22.63
C GLY A 56 29.85 8.77 21.18
N GLY A 57 29.91 7.67 20.41
CA GLY A 57 30.19 7.71 18.97
C GLY A 57 29.09 8.42 18.18
N ALA A 58 27.83 8.06 18.41
CA ALA A 58 26.69 8.69 17.75
C ALA A 58 26.64 10.21 18.04
N PHE A 59 26.73 10.60 19.32
CA PHE A 59 26.63 12.02 19.72
C PHE A 59 27.81 12.88 19.22
N ALA A 60 28.94 12.28 18.88
CA ALA A 60 30.08 12.99 18.30
C ALA A 60 29.85 13.41 16.84
N GLU A 61 28.95 12.72 16.13
CA GLU A 61 28.64 12.96 14.72
C GLU A 61 27.37 13.81 14.52
N GLU A 62 26.61 14.01 15.58
CA GLU A 62 25.30 14.67 15.57
C GLU A 62 25.35 16.09 16.16
N ASP A 63 24.66 17.03 15.52
CA ASP A 63 24.51 18.42 15.91
C ASP A 63 23.04 18.88 15.90
N ASP A 64 22.71 19.93 16.67
CA ASP A 64 21.36 20.54 16.77
C ASP A 64 20.21 19.51 16.89
N VAL A 65 20.37 18.58 17.83
CA VAL A 65 19.43 17.47 18.07
C VAL A 65 18.14 17.96 18.72
N ARG A 66 17.01 17.51 18.18
CA ARG A 66 15.68 17.56 18.81
C ARG A 66 15.11 16.16 18.86
N ALA A 67 14.73 15.71 20.05
CA ALA A 67 14.27 14.35 20.26
C ALA A 67 12.86 14.32 20.88
N TRP A 68 12.09 13.31 20.51
CA TRP A 68 10.75 13.07 21.02
C TRP A 68 10.58 11.59 21.32
N PHE A 69 10.04 11.29 22.50
CA PHE A 69 9.74 9.93 22.92
C PHE A 69 8.24 9.78 23.22
N GLY A 70 7.68 8.66 22.79
CA GLY A 70 6.27 8.34 22.98
C GLY A 70 5.94 7.70 24.31
N GLN A 71 4.64 7.61 24.63
CA GLN A 71 4.18 6.87 25.80
C GLN A 71 4.55 5.38 25.68
N PRO A 72 5.20 4.80 26.71
CA PRO A 72 5.57 3.39 26.68
C PRO A 72 4.36 2.45 26.66
N ILE A 73 4.43 1.41 25.83
CA ILE A 73 3.52 0.26 25.89
C ILE A 73 4.20 -0.83 26.71
N VAL A 74 3.59 -1.24 27.81
CA VAL A 74 4.23 -2.09 28.83
C VAL A 74 3.51 -3.44 28.95
N SER A 75 4.27 -4.52 29.03
CA SER A 75 3.76 -5.88 29.29
C SER A 75 4.76 -6.66 30.14
N GLY A 76 4.38 -6.96 31.39
CA GLY A 76 5.28 -7.59 32.36
C GLY A 76 6.49 -6.70 32.65
N SER A 77 7.70 -7.25 32.53
CA SER A 77 8.97 -6.51 32.68
C SER A 77 9.46 -5.85 31.38
N ARG A 78 8.65 -5.88 30.31
CA ARG A 78 9.05 -5.38 28.99
C ARG A 78 8.29 -4.12 28.61
N ALA A 79 8.92 -3.25 27.85
CA ALA A 79 8.29 -2.07 27.27
C ALA A 79 8.69 -1.85 25.81
N ALA A 80 7.82 -1.22 25.05
CA ALA A 80 8.10 -0.66 23.73
C ALA A 80 7.93 0.86 23.77
N VAL A 81 8.92 1.60 23.28
CA VAL A 81 8.93 3.06 23.26
C VAL A 81 9.26 3.55 21.85
N GLN A 82 8.30 4.23 21.22
CA GLN A 82 8.54 4.90 19.94
C GLN A 82 9.36 6.18 20.17
N TRP A 83 10.27 6.50 19.27
CA TRP A 83 11.08 7.72 19.34
C TRP A 83 11.36 8.31 17.96
N TRP A 84 11.70 9.59 17.96
CA TRP A 84 12.03 10.39 16.77
C TRP A 84 13.10 11.41 17.12
N ALA A 85 14.07 11.59 16.24
CA ALA A 85 15.10 12.59 16.37
C ALA A 85 15.30 13.36 15.06
N SER A 86 15.37 14.68 15.14
CA SER A 86 15.75 15.54 14.02
C SER A 86 17.03 16.28 14.36
N LEU A 87 18.06 16.10 13.54
CA LEU A 87 19.43 16.53 13.83
C LEU A 87 20.18 16.96 12.57
N ILE A 88 21.42 17.40 12.76
CA ILE A 88 22.39 17.69 11.72
C ILE A 88 23.53 16.67 11.84
N GLU A 89 23.83 15.94 10.78
CA GLU A 89 24.94 14.97 10.74
C GLU A 89 25.81 15.29 9.52
N GLY A 90 27.11 15.49 9.72
CA GLY A 90 28.03 15.87 8.64
C GLY A 90 27.59 17.15 7.89
N GLY A 91 26.98 18.11 8.59
CA GLY A 91 26.45 19.36 8.02
C GLY A 91 25.15 19.22 7.22
N LYS A 92 24.51 18.03 7.21
CA LYS A 92 23.26 17.76 6.51
C LYS A 92 22.13 17.51 7.50
N GLY A 93 20.93 17.96 7.15
CA GLY A 93 19.74 17.66 7.94
C GLY A 93 19.34 16.19 7.84
N VAL A 94 19.16 15.54 8.99
CA VAL A 94 18.77 14.13 9.10
C VAL A 94 17.58 13.99 10.04
N THR A 95 16.75 12.97 9.79
CA THR A 95 15.72 12.54 10.73
C THR A 95 15.80 11.04 10.92
N LEU A 96 15.85 10.63 12.17
CA LEU A 96 15.81 9.24 12.63
C LEU A 96 14.44 8.98 13.27
N ALA A 97 13.85 7.82 12.99
CA ALA A 97 12.60 7.40 13.63
C ALA A 97 12.63 5.91 13.90
N GLY A 98 12.25 5.52 15.12
CA GLY A 98 12.39 4.14 15.56
C GLY A 98 11.52 3.74 16.73
N THR A 99 11.71 2.50 17.15
CA THR A 99 11.12 1.92 18.36
C THR A 99 12.19 1.15 19.11
N SER A 100 12.30 1.44 20.41
CA SER A 100 13.13 0.70 21.36
C SER A 100 12.27 -0.32 22.08
N ILE A 101 12.72 -1.56 22.10
CA ILE A 101 12.12 -2.62 22.91
C ILE A 101 13.06 -2.93 24.05
N LEU A 102 12.53 -2.85 25.27
CA LEU A 102 13.29 -2.84 26.51
C LEU A 102 12.83 -3.98 27.41
N THR A 103 13.76 -4.57 28.14
CA THR A 103 13.49 -5.46 29.27
C THR A 103 14.16 -4.89 30.52
N PHE A 104 13.43 -4.81 31.63
CA PHE A 104 13.90 -4.24 32.89
C PHE A 104 14.10 -5.31 33.98
N ASP A 105 15.07 -5.09 34.86
CA ASP A 105 15.23 -5.84 36.10
C ASP A 105 14.34 -5.30 37.25
N SER A 106 14.50 -5.89 38.44
CA SER A 106 13.76 -5.48 39.64
C SER A 106 14.10 -4.08 40.15
N ASP A 107 15.25 -3.53 39.80
CA ASP A 107 15.68 -2.17 40.15
C ASP A 107 15.26 -1.13 39.07
N GLY A 108 14.65 -1.61 37.99
CA GLY A 108 14.19 -0.83 36.86
C GLY A 108 15.31 -0.45 35.89
N LEU A 109 16.46 -1.11 35.97
CA LEU A 109 17.55 -0.94 35.01
C LEU A 109 17.27 -1.79 33.77
N VAL A 110 17.66 -1.28 32.61
CA VAL A 110 17.58 -2.01 31.34
C VAL A 110 18.59 -3.14 31.36
N VAL A 111 18.13 -4.38 31.15
CA VAL A 111 18.99 -5.57 31.00
C VAL A 111 19.12 -6.04 29.56
N ASP A 112 18.16 -5.66 28.70
CA ASP A 112 18.17 -5.95 27.27
C ASP A 112 17.45 -4.82 26.53
N GLN A 113 18.08 -4.31 25.48
CA GLN A 113 17.52 -3.35 24.55
C GLN A 113 17.82 -3.75 23.11
N TRP A 114 16.79 -3.69 22.27
CA TRP A 114 16.95 -3.70 20.82
C TRP A 114 16.12 -2.61 20.16
N ASP A 115 16.78 -1.88 19.27
CA ASP A 115 16.18 -0.79 18.51
C ASP A 115 15.88 -1.22 17.07
N THR A 116 14.80 -0.67 16.52
CA THR A 116 14.44 -0.75 15.10
C THR A 116 14.19 0.66 14.60
N TRP A 117 14.96 1.15 13.62
CA TRP A 117 14.80 2.52 13.12
C TRP A 117 15.15 2.67 11.65
N ASN A 118 14.71 3.79 11.07
CA ASN A 118 15.02 4.22 9.71
C ASN A 118 15.46 5.68 9.71
N THR A 119 16.12 6.10 8.62
CA THR A 119 16.63 7.46 8.43
C THR A 119 16.16 8.08 7.11
N ILE A 120 16.02 9.40 7.09
CA ILE A 120 15.86 10.20 5.87
C ILE A 120 16.81 11.40 5.89
N ALA A 121 17.28 11.80 4.70
CA ALA A 121 18.16 12.95 4.51
C ALA A 121 17.40 14.29 4.48
N GLN A 122 16.60 14.55 5.52
CA GLN A 122 15.87 15.80 5.73
C GLN A 122 15.60 15.99 7.22
N ARG A 123 15.55 17.23 7.72
CA ARG A 123 14.99 17.52 9.05
C ARG A 123 13.47 17.59 9.01
N LYS A 124 12.80 16.75 9.79
CA LYS A 124 11.35 16.73 9.97
C LYS A 124 11.04 16.62 11.46
N GLY A 125 10.04 17.37 11.91
CA GLY A 125 9.42 17.14 13.22
C GLY A 125 8.66 15.81 13.26
N PRO A 126 8.30 15.33 14.46
CA PRO A 126 7.62 14.06 14.64
C PRO A 126 6.29 14.04 13.90
N ALA A 127 5.90 12.86 13.43
CA ALA A 127 4.60 12.64 12.84
C ALA A 127 3.48 12.99 13.86
N ARG A 128 2.36 13.58 13.42
CA ARG A 128 1.27 13.98 14.34
C ARG A 128 0.72 12.76 15.08
N GLY A 129 0.65 12.88 16.41
CA GLY A 129 0.18 11.81 17.29
C GLY A 129 1.22 10.73 17.57
N MET A 130 2.47 10.90 17.13
CA MET A 130 3.56 10.01 17.51
C MET A 130 3.61 9.86 19.04
N GLY A 131 3.60 8.61 19.51
CA GLY A 131 3.67 8.30 20.93
C GLY A 131 2.40 8.50 21.74
N SER A 132 1.27 8.83 21.12
CA SER A 132 -0.03 8.90 21.79
C SER A 132 -0.70 7.52 21.83
N LEU A 133 -1.22 7.11 22.99
CA LEU A 133 -2.10 5.94 23.11
C LEU A 133 -3.52 6.21 22.58
N GLU A 134 -3.89 7.48 22.41
CA GLU A 134 -5.11 7.91 21.74
C GLU A 134 -4.78 8.20 20.26
N GLY A 135 -5.47 7.53 19.34
CA GLY A 135 -5.12 7.38 17.92
C GLY A 135 -4.42 8.59 17.27
N SER A 136 -3.22 8.33 16.73
CA SER A 136 -2.44 9.30 15.97
C SER A 136 -3.13 9.62 14.63
N SER A 137 -3.92 10.69 14.60
CA SER A 137 -4.38 11.30 13.36
C SER A 137 -3.20 12.08 12.76
N LEU A 138 -2.44 11.45 11.86
CA LEU A 138 -1.34 12.09 11.12
C LEU A 138 -1.78 13.43 10.46
N PRO A 139 -0.90 14.43 10.30
CA PRO A 139 -1.29 15.73 9.76
C PRO A 139 -1.31 15.68 8.23
N ARG A 140 -2.40 16.15 7.61
CA ARG A 140 -2.43 16.54 6.20
C ARG A 140 -1.37 17.63 5.97
N VAL A 141 -0.48 17.42 5.00
CA VAL A 141 0.51 18.42 4.58
C VAL A 141 -0.22 19.59 3.93
N GLN A 142 -0.14 20.78 4.52
CA GLN A 142 -0.54 22.02 3.85
C GLN A 142 0.52 22.34 2.78
N GLY A 143 0.13 22.24 1.51
CA GLY A 143 0.93 22.74 0.40
C GLY A 143 1.00 24.27 0.44
N GLY A 144 2.21 24.79 0.52
CA GLY A 144 2.50 26.21 0.34
C GLY A 144 2.33 26.63 -1.11
N SER A 145 1.78 27.84 -1.31
CA SER A 145 1.54 28.43 -2.62
C SER A 145 2.83 28.68 -3.39
N ILE A 146 2.79 28.43 -4.69
CA ILE A 146 3.66 29.06 -5.67
C ILE A 146 2.72 29.74 -6.66
N ASP A 147 2.70 31.07 -6.63
CA ASP A 147 1.95 31.89 -7.56
C ASP A 147 2.42 31.64 -9.00
N GLY A 148 1.45 31.40 -9.89
CA GLY A 148 1.65 31.24 -11.32
C GLY A 148 0.33 30.98 -12.03
N SER A 149 -0.25 32.03 -12.58
CA SER A 149 -1.48 32.09 -13.38
C SER A 149 -1.53 31.09 -14.55
N ASP A 150 -2.59 30.27 -14.65
CA ASP A 150 -3.78 30.48 -15.52
C ASP A 150 -4.46 29.15 -15.96
N ALA A 151 -5.79 29.19 -16.01
CA ALA A 151 -6.75 28.29 -16.69
C ALA A 151 -6.97 26.81 -16.22
N GLY A 152 -7.93 26.64 -15.29
CA GLY A 152 -9.16 25.87 -15.54
C GLY A 152 -9.16 24.33 -15.45
N SER A 153 -9.41 23.78 -14.25
CA SER A 153 -10.26 22.59 -13.94
C SER A 153 -10.34 22.41 -12.41
N PRO A 154 -11.44 21.94 -11.80
CA PRO A 154 -11.52 21.82 -10.35
C PRO A 154 -10.57 20.70 -9.89
N GLU A 155 -9.69 21.05 -8.94
CA GLU A 155 -8.75 20.16 -8.27
C GLU A 155 -9.46 18.89 -7.78
N ARG A 156 -9.11 17.73 -8.33
CA ARG A 156 -9.42 16.47 -7.65
C ARG A 156 -8.44 16.32 -6.50
N SER A 157 -8.83 16.76 -5.32
CA SER A 157 -8.04 16.60 -4.10
C SER A 157 -7.95 15.15 -3.62
N HIS A 158 -8.76 14.24 -4.18
CA HIS A 158 -8.81 12.82 -3.81
C HIS A 158 -8.84 11.92 -5.05
N GLY A 159 -8.22 10.77 -4.93
CA GLY A 159 -8.26 9.68 -5.90
C GLY A 159 -9.65 9.06 -5.96
N ARG A 160 -9.95 8.37 -7.06
CA ARG A 160 -11.25 7.75 -7.32
C ARG A 160 -11.20 6.26 -7.06
N LEU A 161 -12.24 5.78 -6.40
CA LEU A 161 -12.53 4.35 -6.31
C LEU A 161 -13.37 3.90 -7.51
N TYR A 162 -12.76 3.07 -8.35
CA TYR A 162 -13.38 2.34 -9.45
C TYR A 162 -13.74 0.92 -8.99
N ALA A 163 -14.80 0.82 -8.19
CA ALA A 163 -15.34 -0.46 -7.73
C ALA A 163 -16.20 -1.13 -8.81
N GLY A 164 -16.13 -2.46 -8.91
CA GLY A 164 -16.92 -3.24 -9.84
C GLY A 164 -16.82 -4.74 -9.63
N THR A 165 -17.23 -5.50 -10.63
CA THR A 165 -17.13 -6.95 -10.68
C THR A 165 -16.32 -7.43 -11.88
N SER A 166 -15.82 -8.65 -11.73
CA SER A 166 -15.18 -9.46 -12.77
C SER A 166 -16.20 -10.06 -13.72
N GLY A 167 -16.80 -9.19 -14.54
CA GLY A 167 -17.85 -9.50 -15.51
C GLY A 167 -19.18 -8.85 -15.14
N PHE A 168 -20.07 -8.73 -16.13
CA PHE A 168 -21.38 -8.08 -15.97
C PHE A 168 -22.55 -8.90 -16.58
N SER A 169 -22.27 -9.82 -17.51
CA SER A 169 -23.31 -10.41 -18.38
C SER A 169 -24.02 -11.62 -17.74
N TYR A 170 -24.66 -11.41 -16.59
CA TYR A 170 -25.32 -12.45 -15.80
C TYR A 170 -26.83 -12.17 -15.66
N PRO A 171 -27.70 -12.77 -16.49
CA PRO A 171 -29.16 -12.59 -16.37
C PRO A 171 -29.74 -13.00 -15.02
N SER A 172 -29.08 -13.93 -14.31
CA SER A 172 -29.46 -14.40 -12.98
C SER A 172 -29.40 -13.32 -11.90
N TRP A 173 -28.73 -12.20 -12.17
CA TRP A 173 -28.72 -11.04 -11.27
C TRP A 173 -30.01 -10.21 -11.33
N VAL A 174 -30.96 -10.55 -12.20
CA VAL A 174 -32.32 -9.99 -12.18
C VAL A 174 -33.15 -10.70 -11.11
N PRO A 175 -33.88 -10.00 -10.21
CA PRO A 175 -33.99 -8.54 -10.09
C PRO A 175 -33.03 -7.91 -9.06
N ALA A 176 -32.16 -8.71 -8.42
CA ALA A 176 -31.36 -8.27 -7.28
C ALA A 176 -30.43 -7.09 -7.62
N PHE A 177 -29.73 -7.17 -8.75
CA PHE A 177 -28.85 -6.12 -9.25
C PHE A 177 -29.33 -5.49 -10.56
N TYR A 178 -30.07 -6.21 -11.40
CA TYR A 178 -30.62 -5.64 -12.63
C TYR A 178 -32.12 -5.39 -12.52
N PRO A 179 -32.65 -4.32 -13.13
CA PRO A 179 -34.10 -4.11 -13.20
C PRO A 179 -34.83 -5.34 -13.78
N PRO A 180 -36.09 -5.60 -13.35
CA PRO A 180 -36.91 -6.65 -13.95
C PRO A 180 -36.99 -6.52 -15.48
N GLY A 181 -36.77 -7.63 -16.19
CA GLY A 181 -36.83 -7.67 -17.66
C GLY A 181 -35.53 -7.32 -18.40
N THR A 182 -34.45 -6.95 -17.69
CA THR A 182 -33.15 -6.68 -18.30
C THR A 182 -32.54 -7.95 -18.92
N ARG A 183 -32.08 -7.86 -20.17
CA ARG A 183 -31.52 -8.99 -20.94
C ARG A 183 -30.57 -8.51 -22.04
N GLY A 184 -29.68 -9.40 -22.49
CA GLY A 184 -28.75 -9.13 -23.59
C GLY A 184 -27.92 -7.87 -23.36
N ASP A 185 -27.85 -7.01 -24.37
CA ASP A 185 -27.04 -5.78 -24.33
C ASP A 185 -27.50 -4.76 -23.27
N ALA A 186 -28.75 -4.86 -22.79
CA ALA A 186 -29.25 -4.01 -21.71
C ALA A 186 -28.58 -4.29 -20.35
N LEU A 187 -27.95 -5.47 -20.18
CA LEU A 187 -27.22 -5.82 -18.96
C LEU A 187 -26.03 -4.86 -18.74
N LEU A 188 -25.24 -4.60 -19.78
CA LEU A 188 -24.08 -3.71 -19.67
C LEU A 188 -24.51 -2.26 -19.39
N ARG A 189 -25.56 -1.79 -20.04
CA ARG A 189 -26.12 -0.46 -19.78
C ARG A 189 -26.54 -0.33 -18.32
N SER A 190 -27.36 -1.27 -17.84
CA SER A 190 -27.84 -1.28 -16.45
C SER A 190 -26.70 -1.41 -15.44
N TYR A 191 -25.65 -2.16 -15.78
CA TYR A 191 -24.44 -2.26 -14.97
C TYR A 191 -23.73 -0.90 -14.87
N GLY A 192 -23.52 -0.24 -16.01
CA GLY A 192 -22.76 1.00 -16.08
C GLY A 192 -23.45 2.21 -15.46
N GLU A 193 -24.77 2.18 -15.31
CA GLU A 193 -25.53 3.18 -14.53
C GLU A 193 -25.28 3.05 -13.02
N ARG A 194 -24.83 1.88 -12.55
CA ARG A 194 -24.69 1.58 -11.11
C ARG A 194 -23.25 1.52 -10.62
N LEU A 195 -22.32 1.04 -11.44
CA LEU A 195 -20.92 0.82 -11.06
C LEU A 195 -19.94 1.52 -12.01
N PRO A 196 -18.89 2.17 -11.49
CA PRO A 196 -17.96 2.99 -12.29
C PRO A 196 -16.93 2.18 -13.07
N ALA A 197 -16.81 0.86 -12.85
CA ALA A 197 -15.85 0.05 -13.58
C ALA A 197 -16.27 -1.41 -13.72
N VAL A 198 -15.67 -2.09 -14.70
CA VAL A 198 -15.84 -3.53 -14.92
C VAL A 198 -14.54 -4.18 -15.38
N GLU A 199 -14.23 -5.36 -14.83
CA GLU A 199 -13.12 -6.20 -15.28
C GLU A 199 -13.62 -7.24 -16.30
N LEU A 200 -13.23 -7.07 -17.56
CA LEU A 200 -13.56 -7.98 -18.65
C LEU A 200 -12.68 -9.22 -18.60
N ASN A 201 -13.29 -10.37 -18.32
CA ASN A 201 -12.61 -11.66 -18.29
C ASN A 201 -12.79 -12.49 -19.57
N ASN A 202 -13.82 -12.23 -20.36
CA ASN A 202 -14.02 -12.92 -21.64
C ASN A 202 -12.83 -12.70 -22.61
N THR A 203 -12.16 -11.54 -22.50
CA THR A 203 -10.95 -11.19 -23.26
C THR A 203 -9.78 -12.12 -23.02
N PHE A 204 -9.77 -12.83 -21.88
CA PHE A 204 -8.76 -13.83 -21.56
C PHE A 204 -8.76 -14.99 -22.57
N TYR A 205 -9.94 -15.37 -23.07
CA TYR A 205 -10.07 -16.49 -24.00
C TYR A 205 -9.91 -16.05 -25.46
N GLN A 206 -10.45 -14.87 -25.80
CA GLN A 206 -10.46 -14.36 -27.17
C GLN A 206 -10.26 -12.86 -27.18
N HIS A 207 -9.55 -12.32 -28.17
CA HIS A 207 -9.49 -10.88 -28.35
C HIS A 207 -10.89 -10.31 -28.62
N PRO A 208 -11.25 -9.17 -28.00
CA PRO A 208 -12.45 -8.45 -28.39
C PRO A 208 -12.29 -7.91 -29.82
N THR A 209 -13.35 -7.99 -30.61
CA THR A 209 -13.40 -7.36 -31.93
C THR A 209 -13.65 -5.86 -31.80
N ALA A 210 -13.27 -5.06 -32.80
CA ALA A 210 -13.49 -3.61 -32.82
C ALA A 210 -14.97 -3.26 -32.60
N SER A 211 -15.88 -3.87 -33.38
CA SER A 211 -17.32 -3.69 -33.25
C SER A 211 -17.85 -4.01 -31.84
N ARG A 212 -17.26 -5.00 -31.14
CA ARG A 212 -17.67 -5.32 -29.77
C ARG A 212 -17.24 -4.26 -28.77
N ILE A 213 -16.03 -3.72 -28.93
CA ILE A 213 -15.52 -2.62 -28.09
C ILE A 213 -16.37 -1.37 -28.33
N GLU A 214 -16.63 -1.01 -29.59
CA GLU A 214 -17.49 0.12 -29.96
C GLU A 214 -18.88 -0.01 -29.33
N SER A 215 -19.49 -1.20 -29.39
CA SER A 215 -20.78 -1.47 -28.75
C SER A 215 -20.73 -1.30 -27.23
N TRP A 216 -19.68 -1.80 -26.57
CA TRP A 216 -19.52 -1.61 -25.12
C TRP A 216 -19.33 -0.15 -24.73
N LEU A 217 -18.55 0.60 -25.50
CA LEU A 217 -18.33 2.03 -25.27
C LEU A 217 -19.63 2.82 -25.46
N ALA A 218 -20.40 2.53 -26.51
CA ALA A 218 -21.69 3.20 -26.80
C ALA A 218 -22.79 2.86 -25.78
N ALA A 219 -22.76 1.66 -25.19
CA ALA A 219 -23.80 1.20 -24.26
C ALA A 219 -23.64 1.74 -22.83
N THR A 220 -22.54 2.42 -22.50
CA THR A 220 -22.18 2.78 -21.13
C THR A 220 -21.85 4.26 -20.96
N PRO A 221 -22.03 4.84 -19.75
CA PRO A 221 -21.62 6.20 -19.45
C PRO A 221 -20.12 6.46 -19.74
N PRO A 222 -19.73 7.68 -20.15
CA PRO A 222 -18.36 7.99 -20.57
C PRO A 222 -17.32 7.88 -19.42
N ASP A 223 -17.77 7.96 -18.17
CA ASP A 223 -16.94 7.86 -16.98
C ASP A 223 -16.69 6.41 -16.54
N LEU A 224 -17.45 5.44 -17.03
CA LEU A 224 -17.20 4.03 -16.74
C LEU A 224 -15.85 3.60 -17.34
N ARG A 225 -15.04 2.90 -16.53
CA ARG A 225 -13.74 2.36 -16.93
C ARG A 225 -13.79 0.85 -17.17
N PHE A 226 -13.14 0.40 -18.23
CA PHE A 226 -12.97 -1.02 -18.53
C PHE A 226 -11.55 -1.44 -18.17
N THR A 227 -11.41 -2.46 -17.34
CA THR A 227 -10.15 -3.19 -17.23
C THR A 227 -10.26 -4.48 -18.02
N VAL A 228 -9.20 -4.87 -18.71
CA VAL A 228 -9.23 -6.02 -19.62
C VAL A 228 -8.22 -7.05 -19.18
N LYS A 229 -8.64 -8.30 -19.03
CA LYS A 229 -7.69 -9.39 -18.79
C LYS A 229 -6.98 -9.72 -20.09
N ALA A 230 -5.64 -9.70 -20.05
CA ALA A 230 -4.81 -10.00 -21.21
C ALA A 230 -5.12 -11.40 -21.78
N GLN A 231 -5.14 -11.53 -23.11
CA GLN A 231 -5.48 -12.79 -23.77
C GLN A 231 -4.47 -13.89 -23.40
N LYS A 232 -4.97 -15.04 -22.94
CA LYS A 232 -4.17 -16.15 -22.35
C LYS A 232 -3.00 -16.58 -23.23
N GLY A 233 -3.25 -16.79 -24.52
CA GLY A 233 -2.22 -17.25 -25.46
C GLY A 233 -1.16 -16.20 -25.74
N GLY A 234 -1.57 -14.94 -25.91
CA GLY A 234 -0.67 -13.80 -26.10
C GLY A 234 0.17 -13.53 -24.85
N SER A 235 -0.43 -13.54 -23.66
CA SER A 235 0.33 -13.46 -22.41
C SER A 235 1.32 -14.60 -22.29
N PHE A 236 0.91 -15.85 -22.48
CA PHE A 236 1.84 -16.98 -22.42
C PHE A 236 3.01 -16.85 -23.39
N ARG A 237 2.75 -16.46 -24.65
CA ARG A 237 3.79 -16.25 -25.66
C ARG A 237 4.70 -15.06 -25.34
N ALA A 238 4.15 -13.97 -24.80
CA ALA A 238 4.95 -12.81 -24.39
C ALA A 238 5.87 -13.17 -23.23
N MET A 239 5.39 -13.96 -22.26
CA MET A 239 6.18 -14.35 -21.09
C MET A 239 7.27 -15.39 -21.42
N ARG A 240 7.02 -16.32 -22.36
CA ARG A 240 7.94 -17.44 -22.67
C ARG A 240 8.72 -17.31 -23.98
N GLY A 241 8.32 -16.37 -24.82
CA GLY A 241 8.92 -16.14 -26.14
C GLY A 241 9.59 -14.79 -26.20
N ASP A 242 9.42 -14.10 -27.31
CA ASP A 242 9.87 -12.72 -27.50
C ASP A 242 8.71 -11.74 -27.24
N PRO A 243 8.74 -10.97 -26.13
CA PRO A 243 7.75 -9.94 -25.86
C PRO A 243 7.72 -8.85 -26.94
N GLY A 244 8.85 -8.54 -27.60
CA GLY A 244 8.94 -7.46 -28.59
C GLY A 244 8.03 -7.68 -29.80
N THR A 245 7.82 -8.94 -30.19
CA THR A 245 6.90 -9.32 -31.26
C THR A 245 5.48 -9.61 -30.76
N THR A 246 5.34 -10.18 -29.56
CA THR A 246 4.03 -10.64 -29.06
C THR A 246 3.19 -9.51 -28.45
N VAL A 247 3.82 -8.58 -27.72
CA VAL A 247 3.11 -7.50 -27.01
C VAL A 247 2.37 -6.55 -27.96
N PRO A 248 2.93 -6.12 -29.11
CA PRO A 248 2.17 -5.31 -30.07
C PRO A 248 0.89 -5.99 -30.55
N TRP A 249 0.94 -7.29 -30.85
CA TRP A 249 -0.24 -8.06 -31.24
C TRP A 249 -1.25 -8.18 -30.09
N LEU A 250 -0.78 -8.47 -28.88
CA LEU A 250 -1.63 -8.61 -27.69
C LEU A 250 -2.35 -7.30 -27.34
N THR A 251 -1.69 -6.15 -27.49
CA THR A 251 -2.21 -4.86 -27.03
C THR A 251 -3.01 -4.11 -28.08
N ALA A 252 -2.83 -4.42 -29.37
CA ALA A 252 -3.47 -3.68 -30.47
C ALA A 252 -5.00 -3.52 -30.30
N PRO A 253 -5.79 -4.57 -29.98
CA PRO A 253 -7.23 -4.41 -29.79
C PRO A 253 -7.60 -3.54 -28.58
N TYR A 254 -6.77 -3.53 -27.53
CA TYR A 254 -7.06 -2.79 -26.30
C TYR A 254 -6.93 -1.28 -26.46
N ARG A 255 -6.17 -0.81 -27.46
CA ARG A 255 -6.06 0.62 -27.80
C ARG A 255 -7.40 1.24 -28.18
N LEU A 256 -8.35 0.45 -28.69
CA LEU A 256 -9.68 0.93 -29.09
C LEU A 256 -10.55 1.39 -27.92
N PHE A 257 -10.21 1.02 -26.69
CA PHE A 257 -10.90 1.56 -25.50
C PHE A 257 -10.53 3.03 -25.21
N GLY A 258 -9.41 3.53 -25.77
CA GLY A 258 -8.92 4.89 -25.55
C GLY A 258 -8.80 5.23 -24.06
N GLU A 259 -9.25 6.43 -23.69
CA GLU A 259 -9.25 6.93 -22.31
C GLU A 259 -10.14 6.12 -21.34
N ARG A 260 -10.98 5.23 -21.87
CA ARG A 260 -11.84 4.35 -21.05
C ARG A 260 -11.15 3.04 -20.66
N LEU A 261 -9.94 2.79 -21.13
CA LEU A 261 -9.10 1.70 -20.65
C LEU A 261 -8.54 2.05 -19.27
N GLY A 262 -9.06 1.40 -18.22
CA GLY A 262 -8.55 1.57 -16.86
C GLY A 262 -7.19 0.88 -16.66
N SER A 263 -7.07 -0.37 -17.12
CA SER A 263 -5.84 -1.16 -17.07
C SER A 263 -5.96 -2.45 -17.86
N VAL A 264 -4.82 -2.99 -18.31
CA VAL A 264 -4.70 -4.38 -18.75
C VAL A 264 -4.21 -5.23 -17.58
N LEU A 265 -5.03 -6.17 -17.11
CA LEU A 265 -4.65 -7.15 -16.11
C LEU A 265 -3.88 -8.31 -16.78
N TYR A 266 -2.59 -8.39 -16.50
CA TYR A 266 -1.70 -9.46 -16.93
C TYR A 266 -1.44 -10.42 -15.76
N ARG A 267 -2.05 -11.59 -15.83
CA ARG A 267 -2.02 -12.59 -14.77
C ARG A 267 -1.00 -13.69 -15.07
N ILE A 268 0.03 -13.80 -14.23
CA ILE A 268 1.01 -14.88 -14.24
C ILE A 268 0.50 -16.03 -13.36
N PRO A 269 0.23 -17.22 -13.94
CA PRO A 269 -0.37 -18.32 -13.21
C PRO A 269 0.63 -18.98 -12.25
N GLU A 270 0.12 -19.68 -11.24
CA GLU A 270 0.91 -20.32 -10.18
C GLU A 270 1.99 -21.28 -10.69
N ALA A 271 1.76 -21.95 -11.82
CA ALA A 271 2.75 -22.83 -12.43
C ALA A 271 4.00 -22.10 -12.99
N THR A 272 4.01 -20.76 -13.00
CA THR A 272 5.12 -19.95 -13.52
C THR A 272 5.93 -19.38 -12.37
N ARG A 273 7.11 -19.97 -12.13
CA ARG A 273 8.09 -19.45 -11.16
C ARG A 273 8.71 -18.14 -11.64
N ARG A 274 9.28 -17.41 -10.69
CA ARG A 274 9.97 -16.14 -10.90
C ARG A 274 11.08 -16.26 -11.95
N ASP A 275 11.06 -15.32 -12.89
CA ASP A 275 12.06 -15.12 -13.93
C ASP A 275 12.19 -13.61 -14.17
N ASP A 276 13.24 -13.03 -13.59
CA ASP A 276 13.46 -11.58 -13.58
C ASP A 276 13.82 -11.06 -14.98
N VAL A 277 14.54 -11.86 -15.77
CA VAL A 277 14.94 -11.51 -17.14
C VAL A 277 13.71 -11.44 -18.02
N ALA A 278 12.85 -12.45 -17.92
CA ALA A 278 11.63 -12.50 -18.72
C ALA A 278 10.63 -11.40 -18.29
N LEU A 279 10.53 -11.11 -16.98
CA LEU A 279 9.70 -9.99 -16.50
C LEU A 279 10.23 -8.65 -17.02
N ALA A 280 11.52 -8.37 -16.87
CA ALA A 280 12.11 -7.13 -17.35
C ALA A 280 11.95 -6.96 -18.88
N ALA A 281 12.10 -8.04 -19.66
CA ALA A 281 11.86 -8.02 -21.09
C ALA A 281 10.39 -7.71 -21.44
N LEU A 282 9.44 -8.32 -20.72
CA LEU A 282 8.01 -8.04 -20.87
C LEU A 282 7.69 -6.57 -20.57
N LEU A 283 8.16 -6.06 -19.43
CA LEU A 283 7.91 -4.68 -18.98
C LEU A 283 8.54 -3.64 -19.91
N LYS A 284 9.71 -3.95 -20.49
CA LYS A 284 10.36 -3.10 -21.49
C LYS A 284 9.61 -3.06 -22.82
N ALA A 285 9.02 -4.18 -23.24
CA ALA A 285 8.23 -4.27 -24.46
C ALA A 285 6.81 -3.70 -24.31
N TRP A 286 6.33 -3.51 -23.08
CA TRP A 286 5.00 -2.99 -22.81
C TRP A 286 4.86 -1.52 -23.25
N PRO A 287 3.77 -1.13 -23.93
CA PRO A 287 3.57 0.26 -24.33
C PRO A 287 3.42 1.16 -23.10
N ARG A 288 4.26 2.20 -23.00
CA ARG A 288 4.28 3.14 -21.87
C ARG A 288 2.97 3.91 -21.69
N ASP A 289 2.20 4.08 -22.76
CA ASP A 289 0.91 4.77 -22.77
C ASP A 289 -0.27 3.87 -22.40
N MET A 290 -0.04 2.58 -22.16
CA MET A 290 -1.08 1.61 -21.83
C MET A 290 -0.94 1.14 -20.39
N PRO A 291 -1.90 1.47 -19.49
CA PRO A 291 -1.79 1.08 -18.10
C PRO A 291 -1.77 -0.45 -17.94
N LEU A 292 -0.82 -0.93 -17.14
CA LEU A 292 -0.59 -2.35 -16.89
C LEU A 292 -0.78 -2.66 -15.41
N THR A 293 -1.41 -3.80 -15.15
CA THR A 293 -1.47 -4.42 -13.83
C THR A 293 -0.93 -5.84 -13.90
N MET A 294 0.00 -6.19 -13.01
CA MET A 294 0.56 -7.54 -12.90
C MET A 294 -0.06 -8.28 -11.71
N GLU A 295 -0.53 -9.51 -11.93
CA GLU A 295 -1.01 -10.42 -10.88
C GLU A 295 -0.13 -11.67 -10.87
N PHE A 296 0.59 -11.92 -9.76
CA PHE A 296 1.44 -13.09 -9.58
C PHE A 296 0.81 -14.07 -8.59
N GLN A 297 0.68 -15.34 -8.99
CA GLN A 297 0.18 -16.39 -8.08
C GLN A 297 1.29 -17.20 -7.39
N HIS A 298 2.46 -17.37 -8.01
CA HIS A 298 3.50 -18.18 -7.40
C HIS A 298 4.23 -17.38 -6.30
N PRO A 299 4.45 -17.94 -5.08
CA PRO A 299 5.06 -17.21 -3.97
C PRO A 299 6.45 -16.63 -4.25
N SER A 300 7.22 -17.23 -5.17
CA SER A 300 8.55 -16.71 -5.55
C SER A 300 8.55 -15.28 -6.10
N TRP A 301 7.39 -14.75 -6.52
CA TRP A 301 7.26 -13.38 -7.01
C TRP A 301 7.02 -12.36 -5.88
N GLN A 302 6.73 -12.82 -4.66
CA GLN A 302 6.50 -11.96 -3.49
C GLN A 302 7.84 -11.52 -2.91
N ASP A 303 8.49 -10.58 -3.61
CA ASP A 303 9.83 -10.09 -3.31
C ASP A 303 9.93 -8.60 -3.61
N ASP A 304 10.61 -7.85 -2.74
CA ASP A 304 10.72 -6.39 -2.88
C ASP A 304 11.49 -5.94 -4.12
N SER A 305 12.37 -6.76 -4.69
CA SER A 305 13.04 -6.44 -5.94
C SER A 305 12.07 -6.50 -7.13
N ILE A 306 11.07 -7.37 -7.09
CA ILE A 306 9.98 -7.41 -8.08
C ILE A 306 9.12 -6.15 -7.93
N HIS A 307 8.78 -5.77 -6.71
CA HIS A 307 8.05 -4.53 -6.45
C HIS A 307 8.80 -3.28 -6.91
N ALA A 308 10.13 -3.26 -6.74
CA ALA A 308 10.99 -2.18 -7.25
C ALA A 308 11.00 -2.12 -8.78
N LEU A 309 11.11 -3.28 -9.44
CA LEU A 309 11.07 -3.36 -10.90
C LEU A 309 9.71 -2.89 -11.46
N LEU A 310 8.60 -3.24 -10.80
CA LEU A 310 7.29 -2.71 -11.20
C LEU A 310 7.21 -1.18 -11.07
N ARG A 311 7.77 -0.61 -9.99
CA ARG A 311 7.84 0.85 -9.78
C ARG A 311 8.63 1.58 -10.85
N GLU A 312 9.77 1.04 -11.26
CA GLU A 312 10.58 1.61 -12.35
C GLU A 312 9.81 1.67 -13.68
N HIS A 313 8.80 0.81 -13.84
CA HIS A 313 8.00 0.72 -15.05
C HIS A 313 6.58 1.32 -14.93
N ASP A 314 6.24 1.95 -13.80
CA ASP A 314 4.91 2.49 -13.50
C ASP A 314 3.78 1.43 -13.61
N VAL A 315 4.07 0.21 -13.15
CA VAL A 315 3.14 -0.93 -13.26
C VAL A 315 2.48 -1.25 -11.94
N ALA A 316 1.15 -1.30 -11.94
CA ALA A 316 0.39 -1.61 -10.74
C ALA A 316 0.51 -3.11 -10.38
N LEU A 317 0.73 -3.39 -9.11
CA LEU A 317 0.65 -4.73 -8.55
C LEU A 317 -0.80 -5.03 -8.18
N CYS A 318 -1.29 -6.19 -8.60
CA CYS A 318 -2.59 -6.69 -8.19
C CYS A 318 -2.49 -7.35 -6.81
N ALA A 319 -3.13 -6.75 -5.80
CA ALA A 319 -3.46 -7.44 -4.56
C ALA A 319 -4.65 -8.38 -4.82
N THR A 320 -4.58 -9.62 -4.37
CA THR A 320 -5.70 -10.58 -4.53
C THR A 320 -6.04 -11.18 -3.18
N ASP A 321 -7.27 -10.95 -2.73
CA ASP A 321 -7.81 -11.51 -1.51
C ASP A 321 -8.59 -12.77 -1.86
N VAL A 322 -8.10 -13.93 -1.43
CA VAL A 322 -8.68 -15.23 -1.73
C VAL A 322 -9.19 -15.91 -0.46
N GLU A 323 -10.14 -16.82 -0.64
CA GLU A 323 -10.69 -17.62 0.44
C GLU A 323 -9.60 -18.49 1.08
N GLY A 324 -9.57 -18.55 2.42
CA GLY A 324 -8.64 -19.40 3.17
C GLY A 324 -7.27 -18.78 3.47
N ASP A 325 -6.94 -17.59 2.95
CA ASP A 325 -5.72 -16.90 3.33
C ASP A 325 -5.80 -16.38 4.78
N ALA A 326 -4.75 -16.64 5.56
CA ALA A 326 -4.68 -16.28 6.98
C ALA A 326 -4.62 -14.75 7.20
N PHE A 327 -4.17 -14.00 6.20
CA PHE A 327 -4.01 -12.56 6.26
C PHE A 327 -4.54 -11.91 4.99
N LEU A 328 -5.04 -10.68 5.10
CA LEU A 328 -5.42 -9.90 3.91
C LEU A 328 -4.15 -9.54 3.12
N PRO A 329 -4.21 -9.47 1.78
CA PRO A 329 -3.04 -9.12 0.99
C PRO A 329 -2.62 -7.66 1.26
N ASP A 330 -1.32 -7.39 1.20
CA ASP A 330 -0.78 -6.04 1.26
C ASP A 330 -1.28 -5.19 0.08
N LEU A 331 -1.70 -3.95 0.37
CA LEU A 331 -1.90 -2.94 -0.66
C LEU A 331 -0.58 -2.21 -0.89
N ARG A 332 0.01 -2.38 -2.07
CA ARG A 332 1.28 -1.73 -2.44
C ARG A 332 1.08 -0.87 -3.67
N LEU A 333 1.49 0.38 -3.55
CA LEU A 333 1.50 1.31 -4.68
C LEU A 333 2.80 1.12 -5.47
N THR A 334 2.77 0.26 -6.48
CA THR A 334 3.89 0.06 -7.40
C THR A 334 3.71 0.80 -8.73
N GLY A 335 2.53 1.34 -9.00
CA GLY A 335 2.22 2.09 -10.21
C GLY A 335 1.30 3.28 -9.91
N PRO A 336 0.65 3.85 -10.93
CA PRO A 336 -0.13 5.08 -10.77
C PRO A 336 -1.44 4.90 -9.98
N PHE A 337 -1.88 3.66 -9.75
CA PHE A 337 -3.10 3.33 -9.03
C PHE A 337 -2.96 2.00 -8.27
N LEU A 338 -3.88 1.77 -7.33
CA LEU A 338 -4.08 0.46 -6.72
C LEU A 338 -4.94 -0.45 -7.59
N TYR A 339 -4.67 -1.75 -7.54
CA TYR A 339 -5.52 -2.77 -8.15
C TYR A 339 -5.77 -3.90 -7.14
N LEU A 340 -7.03 -4.11 -6.76
CA LEU A 340 -7.45 -5.11 -5.79
C LEU A 340 -8.49 -6.05 -6.39
N ARG A 341 -8.27 -7.35 -6.20
CA ARG A 341 -9.15 -8.42 -6.65
C ARG A 341 -9.70 -9.16 -5.43
N LEU A 342 -10.99 -8.98 -5.16
CA LEU A 342 -11.71 -9.60 -4.04
C LEU A 342 -12.36 -10.90 -4.52
N ARG A 343 -11.86 -12.05 -4.04
CA ARG A 343 -12.18 -13.39 -4.58
C ARG A 343 -12.82 -14.34 -3.58
N ARG A 344 -13.07 -13.91 -2.35
CA ARG A 344 -13.89 -14.68 -1.39
C ARG A 344 -15.32 -14.82 -1.88
N GLU A 345 -16.02 -15.82 -1.36
CA GLU A 345 -17.42 -16.05 -1.74
C GLU A 345 -18.35 -14.95 -1.21
N THR A 346 -18.08 -14.49 0.01
CA THR A 346 -18.88 -13.45 0.68
C THR A 346 -17.95 -12.46 1.36
N TYR A 347 -18.49 -11.25 1.60
CA TYR A 347 -17.86 -10.21 2.40
C TYR A 347 -18.88 -9.64 3.35
N SER A 348 -18.62 -9.76 4.65
CA SER A 348 -19.42 -9.14 5.70
C SER A 348 -19.25 -7.61 5.71
N ALA A 349 -20.16 -6.91 6.39
CA ALA A 349 -20.07 -5.46 6.55
C ALA A 349 -18.73 -5.02 7.17
N THR A 350 -18.28 -5.72 8.21
CA THR A 350 -17.02 -5.45 8.90
C THR A 350 -15.80 -5.67 7.99
N GLU A 351 -15.82 -6.68 7.12
CA GLU A 351 -14.74 -6.89 6.15
C GLU A 351 -14.72 -5.80 5.07
N LEU A 352 -15.88 -5.29 4.66
CA LEU A 352 -15.96 -4.15 3.75
C LEU A 352 -15.49 -2.84 4.40
N ASP A 353 -15.78 -2.62 5.68
CA ASP A 353 -15.23 -1.50 6.46
C ASP A 353 -13.70 -1.59 6.51
N ALA A 354 -13.16 -2.78 6.84
CA ALA A 354 -11.72 -2.99 6.86
C ALA A 354 -11.08 -2.72 5.49
N TRP A 355 -11.72 -3.08 4.38
CA TRP A 355 -11.22 -2.74 3.05
C TRP A 355 -11.33 -1.25 2.73
N ALA A 356 -12.42 -0.59 3.12
CA ALA A 356 -12.59 0.85 2.94
C ALA A 356 -11.51 1.63 3.69
N ASP A 357 -11.24 1.28 4.94
CA ASP A 357 -10.20 1.88 5.78
C ASP A 357 -8.80 1.70 5.18
N ARG A 358 -8.51 0.53 4.61
CA ARG A 358 -7.21 0.25 3.98
C ARG A 358 -7.01 1.01 2.67
N LEU A 359 -8.08 1.30 1.94
CA LEU A 359 -8.03 2.07 0.68
C LEU A 359 -7.95 3.58 0.93
N LEU A 360 -8.55 4.07 2.01
CA LEU A 360 -8.72 5.49 2.29
C LEU A 360 -7.41 6.29 2.27
N PRO A 361 -6.28 5.85 2.87
CA PRO A 361 -5.03 6.61 2.84
C PRO A 361 -4.53 6.87 1.41
N PHE A 362 -4.68 5.92 0.49
CA PHE A 362 -4.25 6.06 -0.89
C PHE A 362 -5.16 6.99 -1.68
N LEU A 363 -6.48 6.84 -1.50
CA LEU A 363 -7.47 7.71 -2.12
C LEU A 363 -7.33 9.15 -1.61
N ALA A 364 -7.07 9.35 -0.32
CA ALA A 364 -6.80 10.67 0.26
C ALA A 364 -5.50 11.31 -0.28
N ASP A 365 -4.51 10.50 -0.67
CA ASP A 365 -3.30 10.97 -1.35
C ASP A 365 -3.49 11.19 -2.86
N GLY A 366 -4.71 11.14 -3.38
CA GLY A 366 -4.96 11.35 -4.81
C GLY A 366 -4.73 10.13 -5.70
N ARG A 367 -4.47 8.94 -5.13
CA ARG A 367 -4.24 7.71 -5.92
C ARG A 367 -5.56 7.02 -6.21
N ASP A 368 -5.81 6.74 -7.49
CA ASP A 368 -6.97 5.96 -7.90
C ASP A 368 -6.86 4.50 -7.43
N ALA A 369 -7.99 3.83 -7.24
CA ALA A 369 -8.05 2.42 -6.89
C ALA A 369 -9.09 1.69 -7.76
N TYR A 370 -8.66 0.60 -8.40
CA TYR A 370 -9.53 -0.33 -9.11
C TYR A 370 -9.80 -1.55 -8.23
N VAL A 371 -11.06 -1.80 -7.88
CA VAL A 371 -11.43 -2.89 -6.97
C VAL A 371 -12.49 -3.77 -7.62
N PHE A 372 -12.17 -5.04 -7.84
CA PHE A 372 -13.06 -5.97 -8.52
C PHE A 372 -13.40 -7.17 -7.66
N PHE A 373 -14.67 -7.30 -7.32
CA PHE A 373 -15.24 -8.52 -6.76
C PHE A 373 -15.33 -9.60 -7.85
N ARG A 374 -15.24 -10.87 -7.47
CA ARG A 374 -15.62 -11.96 -8.38
C ARG A 374 -17.08 -11.82 -8.83
N HIS A 375 -17.42 -12.44 -9.94
CA HIS A 375 -18.83 -12.65 -10.24
C HIS A 375 -19.35 -13.78 -9.36
N ASP A 376 -20.66 -13.77 -9.14
CA ASP A 376 -21.40 -14.84 -8.49
C ASP A 376 -22.70 -15.12 -9.25
N GLU A 377 -23.52 -16.02 -8.71
CA GLU A 377 -24.74 -16.48 -9.35
C GLU A 377 -25.91 -15.50 -9.20
N ILE A 378 -25.95 -14.70 -8.12
CA ILE A 378 -27.15 -13.97 -7.69
C ILE A 378 -27.02 -12.43 -7.68
N GLY A 379 -25.84 -11.90 -7.98
CA GLY A 379 -25.56 -10.48 -8.05
C GLY A 379 -25.12 -9.85 -6.73
N GLU A 380 -24.81 -10.65 -5.71
CA GLU A 380 -24.43 -10.14 -4.39
C GLU A 380 -23.12 -9.35 -4.45
N SER A 381 -22.12 -9.85 -5.17
CA SER A 381 -20.81 -9.23 -5.38
C SER A 381 -20.92 -7.86 -6.04
N ALA A 382 -21.89 -7.68 -6.94
CA ALA A 382 -22.17 -6.39 -7.55
C ALA A 382 -22.81 -5.40 -6.55
N LEU A 383 -23.64 -5.91 -5.63
CA LEU A 383 -24.15 -5.12 -4.51
C LEU A 383 -23.05 -4.79 -3.48
N ARG A 384 -22.12 -5.71 -3.21
CA ARG A 384 -20.95 -5.46 -2.33
C ARG A 384 -20.01 -4.41 -2.93
N ALA A 385 -19.86 -4.38 -4.25
CA ALA A 385 -19.11 -3.32 -4.93
C ALA A 385 -19.74 -1.93 -4.74
N ILE A 386 -21.08 -1.84 -4.71
CA ILE A 386 -21.80 -0.60 -4.37
C ILE A 386 -21.57 -0.25 -2.90
N ASP A 387 -21.73 -1.22 -2.00
CA ASP A 387 -21.56 -1.03 -0.55
C ASP A 387 -20.16 -0.49 -0.21
N LEU A 388 -19.10 -1.12 -0.74
CA LEU A 388 -17.72 -0.64 -0.58
C LEU A 388 -17.52 0.79 -1.09
N ARG A 389 -18.06 1.11 -2.27
CA ARG A 389 -17.97 2.45 -2.85
C ARG A 389 -18.64 3.49 -1.96
N ASP A 390 -19.82 3.17 -1.43
CA ASP A 390 -20.60 4.10 -0.63
C ASP A 390 -19.97 4.30 0.76
N ARG A 391 -19.37 3.25 1.35
CA ARG A 391 -18.53 3.35 2.57
C ARG A 391 -17.34 4.30 2.38
N VAL A 392 -16.57 4.10 1.31
CA VAL A 392 -15.42 4.96 1.01
C VAL A 392 -15.84 6.41 0.77
N ARG A 393 -16.96 6.64 0.06
CA ARG A 393 -17.51 7.99 -0.11
C ARG A 393 -17.89 8.63 1.22
N ALA A 394 -18.52 7.89 2.12
CA ALA A 394 -18.87 8.38 3.45
C ALA A 394 -17.62 8.79 4.25
N LEU A 395 -16.55 7.99 4.19
CA LEU A 395 -15.28 8.30 4.87
C LEU A 395 -14.60 9.55 4.30
N VAL A 396 -14.61 9.74 2.97
CA VAL A 396 -14.03 10.93 2.32
C VAL A 396 -14.83 12.20 2.64
N VAL A 397 -16.15 12.11 2.82
CA VAL A 397 -16.98 13.26 3.22
C VAL A 397 -16.80 13.61 4.70
N ALA A 398 -16.49 12.64 5.55
CA ALA A 398 -16.38 12.82 6.99
C ALA A 398 -15.03 13.42 7.46
N GLY A 399 -13.98 13.41 6.63
CA GLY A 399 -12.63 13.86 7.00
C GLY A 399 -12.08 14.94 6.09
#